data_AF-A0A1F8RFG2-F1
#
_entry.id   AF-A0A1F8RFG2-F1
#
_cell.length_a   1.000
_cell.length_b   1.000
_cell.length_c   1.000
_cell.angle_alpha   90.00
_cell.angle_beta   90.00
_cell.angle_gamma   90.00
#
_symmetry.space_group_name_H-M   'P 1'
#
loop_
_entity.id
_entity.type
_entity.pdbx_description
1 polymer ?
#
loop_
_entity_poly.entity_id
_entity_poly.type
_entity_poly.pdbx_seq_one_letter_code
_entity_poly.pdbx_strand_id
1 'polypeptide(L)'
;MQAVGVTAAGLAVGGGAAWAKSRSDEADAAEAAVRELQAQLAAAANTNAALDVSTVNLQQQLANLQSQLAALTGQNGPLASALSAAQKESADLKTQLASAQSQLSAANDQLGKFKTLIALYDQLEGIGLDTLVREGLTAVAVGLTSALGLTALLKDGVLLAHTLLDNFEKLLPDFHAAMTWLGSQIVNFKLSLYAVETAAQRTVNGALTGLTVVFGGFVGYVLDHLPFNIGGNVRATLTATQDLLVNVEEAAADMSTQVLDRISKYVSDGPQNWKRTLVTPLRSKTLTPAANLLSALAEADTAFTTALHEPVTAALDQRAQIRAQIAALRAANQL
;
A
#
# COMPACT_ATOMS: atom_id res chain seq x y z
N MET A 1 -76.29 -16.55 -124.92
CA MET A 1 -77.20 -15.77 -125.79
C MET A 1 -76.44 -15.49 -127.08
N GLN A 2 -76.90 -16.05 -128.21
CA GLN A 2 -77.34 -15.33 -129.44
C GLN A 2 -76.26 -14.42 -130.06
N ALA A 3 -75.93 -14.40 -131.35
CA ALA A 3 -76.44 -15.03 -132.57
C ALA A 3 -75.32 -14.87 -133.64
N VAL A 4 -74.96 -15.90 -134.40
CA VAL A 4 -75.32 -16.12 -135.83
C VAL A 4 -75.34 -14.88 -136.72
N GLY A 5 -74.53 -14.92 -137.80
CA GLY A 5 -74.65 -14.02 -138.95
C GLY A 5 -73.68 -14.43 -140.07
N VAL A 6 -74.08 -15.42 -140.86
CA VAL A 6 -73.40 -15.90 -142.09
C VAL A 6 -73.94 -15.13 -143.29
N THR A 7 -73.08 -14.73 -144.23
CA THR A 7 -73.45 -14.72 -145.66
C THR A 7 -72.28 -15.22 -146.51
N ALA A 8 -72.61 -16.23 -147.31
CA ALA A 8 -71.78 -16.96 -148.25
C ALA A 8 -71.38 -16.14 -149.49
N ALA A 9 -70.25 -16.49 -150.12
CA ALA A 9 -70.17 -16.85 -151.54
C ALA A 9 -68.71 -17.11 -151.96
N GLY A 10 -68.48 -18.17 -152.76
CA GLY A 10 -67.25 -18.33 -153.56
C GLY A 10 -66.42 -19.56 -153.22
N LEU A 11 -66.95 -20.75 -153.51
CA LEU A 11 -66.21 -22.01 -153.51
C LEU A 11 -65.51 -22.22 -154.86
N ALA A 12 -64.31 -22.84 -154.76
CA ALA A 12 -63.68 -23.75 -155.71
C ALA A 12 -62.34 -23.28 -156.31
N VAL A 13 -61.33 -24.11 -156.03
CA VAL A 13 -59.99 -24.21 -156.64
C VAL A 13 -58.91 -23.30 -156.03
N GLY A 14 -58.35 -23.76 -154.91
CA GLY A 14 -57.13 -23.19 -154.31
C GLY A 14 -56.63 -23.90 -153.04
N GLY A 15 -57.28 -24.98 -152.60
CA GLY A 15 -57.01 -25.65 -151.32
C GLY A 15 -55.62 -26.28 -151.17
N GLY A 16 -54.85 -26.47 -152.25
CA GLY A 16 -53.51 -27.06 -152.17
C GLY A 16 -52.45 -26.14 -151.56
N ALA A 17 -52.49 -24.84 -151.86
CA ALA A 17 -51.51 -23.86 -151.36
C ALA A 17 -51.85 -23.35 -149.95
N ALA A 18 -53.15 -23.21 -149.64
CA ALA A 18 -53.61 -22.87 -148.29
C ALA A 18 -53.41 -24.02 -147.29
N TRP A 19 -53.55 -25.28 -147.73
CA TRP A 19 -53.23 -26.44 -146.90
C TRP A 19 -51.72 -26.61 -146.70
N ALA A 20 -50.89 -26.35 -147.72
CA ALA A 20 -49.44 -26.33 -147.57
C ALA A 20 -48.95 -25.21 -146.64
N LYS A 21 -49.55 -24.00 -146.71
CA LYS A 21 -49.27 -22.89 -145.79
C LYS A 21 -49.81 -23.11 -144.39
N SER A 22 -51.00 -23.68 -144.24
CA SER A 22 -51.54 -24.07 -142.92
C SER A 22 -50.65 -25.13 -142.27
N ARG A 23 -50.08 -26.05 -143.05
CA ARG A 23 -49.20 -27.09 -142.56
C ARG A 23 -47.78 -26.59 -142.27
N SER A 24 -47.30 -25.55 -142.97
CA SER A 24 -46.06 -24.84 -142.62
C SER A 24 -46.25 -23.97 -141.39
N ASP A 25 -47.35 -23.22 -141.30
CA ASP A 25 -47.67 -22.37 -140.16
C ASP A 25 -47.97 -23.23 -138.91
N GLU A 26 -48.58 -24.42 -139.05
CA GLU A 26 -48.67 -25.46 -137.98
C GLU A 26 -47.31 -26.06 -137.62
N ALA A 27 -46.42 -26.28 -138.60
CA ALA A 27 -45.07 -26.77 -138.34
C ALA A 27 -44.23 -25.71 -137.61
N ASP A 28 -44.32 -24.45 -138.00
CA ASP A 28 -43.65 -23.30 -137.36
C ASP A 28 -44.21 -23.05 -135.96
N ALA A 29 -45.54 -23.17 -135.77
CA ALA A 29 -46.18 -23.09 -134.45
C ALA A 29 -45.82 -24.29 -133.55
N ALA A 30 -45.72 -25.50 -134.11
CA ALA A 30 -45.24 -26.67 -133.39
C ALA A 30 -43.76 -26.53 -133.02
N GLU A 31 -42.93 -25.97 -133.90
CA GLU A 31 -41.50 -25.73 -133.63
C GLU A 31 -41.31 -24.64 -132.57
N ALA A 32 -42.14 -23.59 -132.58
CA ALA A 32 -42.20 -22.58 -131.53
C ALA A 32 -42.67 -23.17 -130.18
N ALA A 33 -43.69 -24.03 -130.19
CA ALA A 33 -44.15 -24.75 -128.99
C ALA A 33 -43.10 -25.72 -128.43
N VAL A 34 -42.33 -26.39 -129.31
CA VAL A 34 -41.19 -27.24 -128.92
C VAL A 34 -40.07 -26.41 -128.32
N ARG A 35 -39.75 -25.23 -128.88
CA ARG A 35 -38.75 -24.31 -128.30
C ARG A 35 -39.18 -23.78 -126.94
N GLU A 36 -40.45 -23.45 -126.77
CA GLU A 36 -41.02 -23.01 -125.49
C GLU A 36 -41.00 -24.14 -124.45
N LEU A 37 -41.40 -25.36 -124.84
CA LEU A 37 -41.29 -26.55 -123.99
C LEU A 37 -39.83 -26.86 -123.62
N GLN A 38 -38.89 -26.71 -124.55
CA GLN A 38 -37.45 -26.83 -124.26
C GLN A 38 -36.96 -25.75 -123.30
N ALA A 39 -37.41 -24.51 -123.46
CA ALA A 39 -37.07 -23.41 -122.56
C ALA A 39 -37.64 -23.63 -121.15
N GLN A 40 -38.89 -24.10 -121.05
CA GLN A 40 -39.53 -24.46 -119.78
C GLN A 40 -38.85 -25.66 -119.12
N LEU A 41 -38.44 -26.67 -119.90
CA LEU A 41 -37.70 -27.82 -119.38
C LEU A 41 -36.30 -27.41 -118.89
N ALA A 42 -35.62 -26.51 -119.60
CA ALA A 42 -34.34 -25.95 -119.18
C ALA A 42 -34.49 -25.08 -117.92
N ALA A 43 -35.54 -24.29 -117.82
CA ALA A 43 -35.86 -23.52 -116.61
C ALA A 43 -36.18 -24.42 -115.42
N ALA A 44 -36.97 -25.49 -115.64
CA ALA A 44 -37.28 -26.49 -114.63
C ALA A 44 -36.04 -27.30 -114.18
N ALA A 45 -35.13 -27.59 -115.12
CA ALA A 45 -33.85 -28.23 -114.79
C ALA A 45 -32.97 -27.31 -113.94
N ASN A 46 -32.93 -26.01 -114.26
CA ASN A 46 -32.18 -25.03 -113.49
C ASN A 46 -32.77 -24.82 -112.08
N THR A 47 -34.10 -24.77 -111.93
CA THR A 47 -34.73 -24.70 -110.61
C THR A 47 -34.52 -25.98 -109.81
N ASN A 48 -34.59 -27.16 -110.43
CA ASN A 48 -34.25 -28.42 -109.77
C ASN A 48 -32.80 -28.44 -109.30
N ALA A 49 -31.84 -27.98 -110.12
CA ALA A 49 -30.44 -27.88 -109.72
C ALA A 49 -30.23 -26.89 -108.55
N ALA A 50 -30.91 -25.74 -108.57
CA ALA A 50 -30.85 -24.77 -107.48
C ALA A 50 -31.48 -25.30 -106.18
N LEU A 51 -32.59 -26.04 -106.28
CA LEU A 51 -33.20 -26.74 -105.16
C LEU A 51 -32.24 -27.79 -104.60
N ASP A 52 -31.61 -28.59 -105.45
CA ASP A 52 -30.67 -29.63 -105.04
C ASP A 52 -29.51 -29.04 -104.21
N VAL A 53 -28.92 -27.94 -104.70
CA VAL A 53 -27.91 -27.15 -103.97
C VAL A 53 -28.44 -26.62 -102.64
N SER A 54 -29.69 -26.15 -102.60
CA SER A 54 -30.32 -25.69 -101.36
C SER A 54 -30.51 -26.84 -100.36
N THR A 55 -30.95 -28.01 -100.80
CA THR A 55 -31.11 -29.21 -99.96
C THR A 55 -29.77 -29.67 -99.38
N VAL A 56 -28.71 -29.68 -100.19
CA VAL A 56 -27.35 -30.03 -99.73
C VAL A 56 -26.86 -29.01 -98.69
N ASN A 57 -27.07 -27.71 -98.93
CA ASN A 57 -26.69 -26.67 -97.97
C ASN A 57 -27.43 -26.81 -96.64
N LEU A 58 -28.74 -27.06 -96.68
CA LEU A 58 -29.54 -27.33 -95.48
C LEU A 58 -29.07 -28.59 -94.74
N GLN A 59 -28.74 -29.67 -95.46
CA GLN A 59 -28.17 -30.87 -94.85
C GLN A 59 -26.82 -30.58 -94.16
N GLN A 60 -25.96 -29.78 -94.79
CA GLN A 60 -24.68 -29.35 -94.20
C GLN A 60 -24.89 -28.52 -92.93
N GLN A 61 -25.83 -27.58 -92.95
CA GLN A 61 -26.19 -26.77 -91.78
C GLN A 61 -26.73 -27.63 -90.64
N LEU A 62 -27.58 -28.62 -90.97
CA LEU A 62 -28.18 -29.52 -89.99
C LEU A 62 -27.12 -30.44 -89.35
N ALA A 63 -26.16 -30.94 -90.15
CA ALA A 63 -25.01 -31.69 -89.64
C ALA A 63 -24.10 -30.83 -88.73
N ASN A 64 -23.86 -29.57 -89.10
CA ASN A 64 -23.08 -28.63 -88.27
C ASN A 64 -23.78 -28.33 -86.94
N LEU A 65 -25.10 -28.09 -86.97
CA LEU A 65 -25.90 -27.88 -85.75
C LEU A 65 -25.93 -29.13 -84.86
N GLN A 66 -26.05 -30.32 -85.43
CA GLN A 66 -25.98 -31.58 -84.70
C GLN A 66 -24.61 -31.78 -84.02
N SER A 67 -23.52 -31.46 -84.72
CA SER A 67 -22.16 -31.52 -84.16
C SER A 67 -21.98 -30.51 -83.01
N GLN A 68 -22.45 -29.27 -83.17
CA GLN A 68 -22.42 -28.25 -82.11
C GLN A 68 -23.26 -28.66 -80.89
N LEU A 69 -24.45 -29.22 -81.11
CA LEU A 69 -25.31 -29.72 -80.05
C LEU A 69 -24.64 -30.86 -79.29
N ALA A 70 -24.02 -31.81 -79.99
CA ALA A 70 -23.28 -32.91 -79.37
C ALA A 70 -22.09 -32.40 -78.55
N ALA A 71 -21.33 -31.42 -79.07
CA ALA A 71 -20.22 -30.80 -78.35
C ALA A 71 -20.67 -30.04 -77.09
N LEU A 72 -21.77 -29.29 -77.16
CA LEU A 72 -22.37 -28.60 -76.01
C LEU A 72 -22.89 -29.59 -74.96
N THR A 73 -23.58 -30.63 -75.42
CA THR A 73 -24.10 -31.68 -74.53
C THR A 73 -22.96 -32.44 -73.85
N GLY A 74 -21.86 -32.70 -74.57
CA GLY A 74 -20.65 -33.30 -74.02
C GLY A 74 -19.95 -32.45 -72.96
N GLN A 75 -20.02 -31.11 -73.05
CA GLN A 75 -19.44 -30.19 -72.06
C GLN A 75 -20.28 -30.05 -70.78
N ASN A 76 -21.59 -30.26 -70.85
CA ASN A 76 -22.49 -30.12 -69.70
C ASN A 76 -22.16 -31.10 -68.55
N GLY A 77 -21.77 -32.34 -68.86
CA GLY A 77 -21.42 -33.34 -67.84
C GLY A 77 -20.18 -32.95 -66.99
N PRO A 78 -19.04 -32.62 -67.63
CA PRO A 78 -17.86 -32.11 -66.95
C PRO A 78 -18.12 -30.82 -66.16
N LEU A 79 -18.90 -29.87 -66.72
CA LEU A 79 -19.26 -28.63 -66.02
C LEU A 79 -20.10 -28.89 -64.77
N ALA A 80 -21.11 -29.77 -64.85
CA ALA A 80 -21.91 -30.16 -63.69
C ALA A 80 -21.06 -30.83 -62.60
N SER A 81 -20.10 -31.68 -63.00
CA SER A 81 -19.17 -32.34 -62.07
C SER A 81 -18.23 -31.34 -61.40
N ALA A 82 -17.66 -30.41 -62.16
CA ALA A 82 -16.80 -29.35 -61.64
C ALA A 82 -17.56 -28.42 -60.67
N LEU A 83 -18.82 -28.07 -61.01
CA LEU A 83 -19.67 -27.28 -60.12
C LEU A 83 -19.96 -28.01 -58.81
N SER A 84 -20.28 -29.31 -58.86
CA SER A 84 -20.49 -30.11 -57.64
C SER A 84 -19.23 -30.22 -56.79
N ALA A 85 -18.04 -30.36 -57.40
CA ALA A 85 -16.77 -30.39 -56.69
C ALA A 85 -16.47 -29.05 -56.02
N ALA A 86 -16.66 -27.93 -56.73
CA ALA A 86 -16.47 -26.58 -56.19
C ALA A 86 -17.47 -26.28 -55.05
N GLN A 87 -18.72 -26.74 -55.14
CA GLN A 87 -19.70 -26.63 -54.06
C GLN A 87 -19.27 -27.40 -52.81
N LYS A 88 -18.73 -28.61 -52.98
CA LYS A 88 -18.19 -29.41 -51.88
C LYS A 88 -16.99 -28.73 -51.23
N GLU A 89 -16.03 -28.26 -52.02
CA GLU A 89 -14.86 -27.53 -51.53
C GLU A 89 -15.27 -26.26 -50.76
N SER A 90 -16.25 -25.51 -51.27
CA SER A 90 -16.78 -24.33 -50.57
C SER A 90 -17.41 -24.69 -49.21
N ALA A 91 -18.13 -25.81 -49.13
CA ALA A 91 -18.69 -26.30 -47.87
C ALA A 91 -17.61 -26.75 -46.88
N ASP A 92 -16.58 -27.44 -47.37
CA ASP A 92 -15.45 -27.89 -46.57
C ASP A 92 -14.64 -26.69 -46.03
N LEU A 93 -14.36 -25.69 -46.88
CA LEU A 93 -13.69 -24.45 -46.47
C LEU A 93 -14.50 -23.65 -45.44
N LYS A 94 -15.83 -23.57 -45.58
CA LYS A 94 -16.69 -22.95 -44.55
C LYS A 94 -16.57 -23.66 -43.21
N THR A 95 -16.51 -24.99 -43.22
CA THR A 95 -16.35 -25.79 -42.00
C THR A 95 -14.98 -25.57 -41.37
N GLN A 96 -13.91 -25.54 -42.17
CA GLN A 96 -12.56 -25.24 -41.71
C GLN A 96 -12.46 -23.83 -41.11
N LEU A 97 -13.08 -22.84 -41.75
CA LEU A 97 -13.11 -21.47 -41.24
C LEU A 97 -13.82 -21.38 -39.89
N ALA A 98 -14.97 -22.04 -39.74
CA ALA A 98 -15.71 -22.08 -38.48
C ALA A 98 -14.88 -22.74 -37.36
N SER A 99 -14.18 -23.84 -37.68
CA SER A 99 -13.27 -24.51 -36.74
C SER A 99 -12.10 -23.60 -36.33
N ALA A 100 -11.46 -22.93 -37.28
CA ALA A 100 -10.36 -22.01 -37.02
C ALA A 100 -10.80 -20.81 -36.16
N GLN A 101 -11.99 -20.26 -36.43
CA GLN A 101 -12.57 -19.18 -35.61
C GLN A 101 -12.84 -19.64 -34.17
N SER A 102 -13.35 -20.86 -33.98
CA SER A 102 -13.56 -21.43 -32.65
C SER A 102 -12.24 -21.63 -31.89
N GLN A 103 -11.21 -22.16 -32.56
CA GLN A 103 -9.87 -22.31 -31.97
C GLN A 103 -9.24 -20.96 -31.60
N LEU A 104 -9.38 -19.94 -32.46
CA LEU A 104 -8.88 -18.60 -32.18
C LEU A 104 -9.59 -17.97 -30.96
N SER A 105 -10.90 -18.18 -30.83
CA SER A 105 -11.66 -17.73 -29.66
C SER A 105 -11.15 -18.40 -28.38
N ALA A 106 -10.98 -19.73 -28.39
CA ALA A 106 -10.48 -20.48 -27.24
C ALA A 106 -9.05 -20.06 -26.85
N ALA A 107 -8.18 -19.81 -27.83
CA ALA A 107 -6.82 -19.33 -27.59
C ALA A 107 -6.80 -17.92 -26.99
N ASN A 108 -7.66 -17.01 -27.48
CA ASN A 108 -7.81 -15.68 -26.91
C ASN A 108 -8.30 -15.72 -25.45
N ASP A 109 -9.23 -16.60 -25.14
CA ASP A 109 -9.71 -16.80 -23.76
C ASP A 109 -8.59 -17.31 -22.85
N GLN A 110 -7.78 -18.27 -23.32
CA GLN A 110 -6.60 -18.74 -22.58
C GLN A 110 -5.57 -17.64 -22.36
N LEU A 111 -5.30 -16.83 -23.39
CA LEU A 111 -4.37 -15.71 -23.29
C LEU A 111 -4.86 -14.65 -22.30
N GLY A 112 -6.18 -14.40 -22.25
CA GLY A 112 -6.80 -13.55 -21.23
C GLY A 112 -6.53 -14.05 -19.81
N LYS A 113 -6.70 -15.36 -19.57
CA LYS A 113 -6.43 -16.00 -18.27
C LYS A 113 -4.97 -15.87 -17.86
N PHE A 114 -4.03 -16.12 -18.78
CA PHE A 114 -2.60 -15.96 -18.50
C PHE A 114 -2.22 -14.50 -18.21
N LYS A 115 -2.81 -13.52 -18.90
CA LYS A 115 -2.60 -12.11 -18.59
C LYS A 115 -3.05 -11.76 -17.17
N THR A 116 -4.22 -12.25 -16.75
CA THR A 116 -4.68 -12.07 -15.36
C THR A 116 -3.73 -12.73 -14.36
N LEU A 117 -3.24 -13.94 -14.65
CA LEU A 117 -2.30 -14.63 -13.78
C LEU A 117 -0.97 -13.86 -13.66
N ILE A 118 -0.41 -13.37 -14.77
CA ILE A 118 0.81 -12.55 -14.79
C ILE A 118 0.60 -11.28 -13.96
N ALA A 119 -0.53 -10.59 -14.14
CA ALA A 119 -0.83 -9.39 -13.36
C ALA A 119 -0.86 -9.64 -11.84
N LEU A 120 -1.38 -10.79 -11.39
CA LEU A 120 -1.34 -11.18 -9.97
C LEU A 120 0.10 -11.46 -9.49
N TYR A 121 0.94 -12.04 -10.33
CA TYR A 121 2.37 -12.22 -10.01
C TYR A 121 3.11 -10.89 -9.94
N ASP A 122 2.86 -9.96 -10.86
CA ASP A 122 3.43 -8.61 -10.84
C ASP A 122 2.99 -7.85 -9.56
N GLN A 123 1.73 -7.99 -9.15
CA GLN A 123 1.25 -7.45 -7.87
C GLN A 123 1.98 -8.06 -6.67
N LEU A 124 2.28 -9.36 -6.69
CA LEU A 124 2.99 -10.04 -5.61
C LEU A 124 4.44 -9.54 -5.48
N GLU A 125 5.10 -9.27 -6.61
CA GLU A 125 6.45 -8.71 -6.66
C GLU A 125 6.45 -7.23 -6.22
N GLY A 126 5.42 -6.48 -6.63
CA GLY A 126 5.26 -5.06 -6.30
C GLY A 126 5.03 -4.74 -4.81
N ILE A 127 4.79 -5.74 -3.95
CA ILE A 127 4.61 -5.54 -2.50
C ILE A 127 5.91 -5.09 -1.82
N GLY A 128 7.09 -5.37 -2.39
CA GLY A 128 8.35 -4.79 -1.93
C GLY A 128 8.74 -5.17 -0.50
N LEU A 129 8.45 -6.41 -0.08
CA LEU A 129 8.69 -6.90 1.29
C LEU A 129 10.15 -6.72 1.74
N ASP A 130 11.11 -6.96 0.86
CA ASP A 130 12.53 -6.82 1.17
C ASP A 130 12.93 -5.37 1.48
N THR A 131 12.31 -4.40 0.79
CA THR A 131 12.50 -2.97 1.06
C THR A 131 11.89 -2.60 2.41
N LEU A 132 10.65 -3.02 2.66
CA LEU A 132 9.97 -2.77 3.94
C LEU A 132 10.74 -3.34 5.13
N VAL A 133 11.21 -4.60 5.03
CA VAL A 133 12.01 -5.24 6.08
C VAL A 133 13.33 -4.51 6.28
N ARG A 134 14.02 -4.13 5.20
CA ARG A 134 15.30 -3.41 5.29
C ARG A 134 15.15 -2.04 5.96
N GLU A 135 14.17 -1.26 5.53
CA GLU A 135 13.89 0.07 6.08
C GLU A 135 13.44 -0.02 7.53
N GLY A 136 12.52 -0.94 7.84
CA GLY A 136 12.04 -1.19 9.19
C GLY A 136 13.16 -1.63 10.14
N LEU A 137 14.01 -2.58 9.73
CA LEU A 137 15.16 -3.02 10.54
C LEU A 137 16.17 -1.89 10.74
N THR A 138 16.38 -1.04 9.73
CA THR A 138 17.26 0.12 9.85
C THR A 138 16.73 1.12 10.88
N ALA A 139 15.42 1.42 10.85
CA ALA A 139 14.78 2.31 11.82
C ALA A 139 14.89 1.76 13.25
N VAL A 140 14.63 0.47 13.44
CA VAL A 140 14.76 -0.19 14.75
C VAL A 140 16.22 -0.18 15.24
N ALA A 141 17.18 -0.44 14.35
CA ALA A 141 18.59 -0.44 14.69
C ALA A 141 19.07 0.94 15.20
N VAL A 142 18.55 2.03 14.63
CA VAL A 142 18.84 3.40 15.11
C VAL A 142 18.35 3.58 16.56
N GLY A 143 17.10 3.20 16.84
CA GLY A 143 16.54 3.29 18.20
C GLY A 143 17.31 2.46 19.22
N LEU A 144 17.62 1.21 18.89
CA LEU A 144 18.40 0.32 19.75
C LEU A 144 19.83 0.81 19.97
N THR A 145 20.49 1.35 18.94
CA THR A 145 21.84 1.90 19.07
C THR A 145 21.86 3.11 20.01
N SER A 146 20.87 3.98 19.90
CA SER A 146 20.69 5.12 20.82
C SER A 146 20.48 4.66 22.26
N ALA A 147 19.63 3.66 22.48
CA ALA A 147 19.41 3.07 23.81
C ALA A 147 20.70 2.44 24.36
N LEU A 148 21.43 1.66 23.56
CA LEU A 148 22.70 1.05 23.95
C LEU A 148 23.74 2.10 24.33
N GLY A 149 23.83 3.21 23.60
CA GLY A 149 24.72 4.32 23.93
C GLY A 149 24.46 4.94 25.31
N LEU A 150 23.21 4.92 25.78
CA LEU A 150 22.81 5.44 27.09
C LEU A 150 23.06 4.47 28.25
N THR A 151 23.22 3.17 27.98
CA THR A 151 23.43 2.15 29.03
C THR A 151 24.73 2.36 29.80
N ALA A 152 25.83 2.74 29.12
CA ALA A 152 27.09 3.05 29.77
C ALA A 152 26.95 4.27 30.71
N LEU A 153 26.24 5.30 30.25
CA LEU A 153 25.99 6.52 31.03
C LEU A 153 25.14 6.23 32.28
N LEU A 154 24.12 5.38 32.15
CA LEU A 154 23.32 4.92 33.28
C LEU A 154 24.14 4.09 34.26
N LYS A 155 24.99 3.19 33.78
CA LYS A 155 25.87 2.37 34.63
C LYS A 155 26.79 3.23 35.48
N ASP A 156 27.49 4.19 34.85
CA ASP A 156 28.36 5.12 35.56
C ASP A 156 27.58 5.98 36.56
N GLY A 157 26.38 6.41 36.15
CA GLY A 157 25.42 7.07 37.02
C GLY A 157 25.10 6.26 38.27
N VAL A 158 24.61 5.03 38.11
CA VAL A 158 24.21 4.14 39.22
C VAL A 158 25.36 3.88 40.18
N LEU A 159 26.59 3.65 39.68
CA LEU A 159 27.78 3.50 40.53
C LEU A 159 28.06 4.77 41.35
N LEU A 160 27.92 5.94 40.72
CA LEU A 160 28.05 7.22 41.42
C LEU A 160 26.92 7.42 42.45
N ALA A 161 25.68 7.04 42.15
CA ALA A 161 24.59 7.07 43.13
C ALA A 161 24.88 6.20 44.35
N HIS A 162 25.34 4.96 44.15
CA HIS A 162 25.75 4.09 45.25
C HIS A 162 26.84 4.73 46.10
N THR A 163 27.90 5.25 45.47
CA THR A 163 28.99 5.92 46.18
C THR A 163 28.48 7.12 47.01
N LEU A 164 27.60 7.93 46.43
CA LEU A 164 27.03 9.09 47.11
C LEU A 164 26.11 8.70 48.27
N LEU A 165 25.28 7.67 48.10
CA LEU A 165 24.39 7.16 49.13
C LEU A 165 25.18 6.50 50.27
N ASP A 166 26.19 5.68 49.95
CA ASP A 166 27.09 5.08 50.95
C ASP A 166 27.82 6.15 51.76
N ASN A 167 28.30 7.20 51.09
CA ASN A 167 28.94 8.33 51.75
C ASN A 167 27.95 9.09 52.63
N PHE A 168 26.70 9.29 52.18
CA PHE A 168 25.67 9.92 52.99
C PHE A 168 25.29 9.07 54.22
N GLU A 169 25.16 7.76 54.06
CA GLU A 169 24.85 6.82 55.13
C GLU A 169 25.91 6.86 56.24
N LYS A 170 27.20 6.93 55.88
CA LYS A 170 28.32 7.09 56.83
C LYS A 170 28.22 8.37 57.66
N LEU A 171 27.49 9.39 57.20
CA LEU A 171 27.31 10.65 57.94
C LEU A 171 26.18 10.58 58.96
N LEU A 172 25.18 9.71 58.77
CA LEU A 172 24.01 9.64 59.64
C LEU A 172 24.35 9.44 61.13
N PRO A 173 25.32 8.60 61.52
CA PRO A 173 25.73 8.46 62.92
C PRO A 173 26.26 9.76 63.53
N ASP A 174 27.05 10.55 62.81
CA ASP A 174 27.60 11.82 63.30
C ASP A 174 26.50 12.87 63.48
N PHE A 175 25.53 12.94 62.56
CA PHE A 175 24.34 13.78 62.73
C PHE A 175 23.51 13.37 63.95
N HIS A 176 23.29 12.07 64.14
CA HIS A 176 22.55 11.55 65.28
C HIS A 176 23.26 11.84 66.61
N ALA A 177 24.58 11.65 66.66
CA ALA A 177 25.40 11.93 67.83
C ALA A 177 25.36 13.43 68.21
N ALA A 178 25.53 14.32 67.23
CA ALA A 178 25.47 15.76 67.45
C ALA A 178 24.07 16.22 67.94
N MET A 179 22.99 15.67 67.35
CA MET A 179 21.62 15.97 67.79
C MET A 179 21.31 15.42 69.19
N THR A 180 21.83 14.24 69.53
CA THR A 180 21.66 13.62 70.86
C THR A 180 22.41 14.42 71.92
N TRP A 181 23.63 14.87 71.62
CA TRP A 181 24.39 15.76 72.48
C TRP A 181 23.64 17.09 72.71
N LEU A 182 23.13 17.71 71.63
CA LEU A 182 22.40 18.98 71.71
C LEU A 182 21.09 18.82 72.51
N GLY A 183 20.39 17.71 72.34
CA GLY A 183 19.23 17.35 73.15
C GLY A 183 19.56 17.22 74.64
N SER A 184 20.70 16.60 74.97
CA SER A 184 21.18 16.45 76.35
C SER A 184 21.54 17.81 76.96
N GLN A 185 22.17 18.72 76.22
CA GLN A 185 22.50 20.06 76.69
C GLN A 185 21.27 20.93 76.93
N ILE A 186 20.24 20.84 76.08
CA ILE A 186 18.97 21.54 76.31
C ILE A 186 18.30 21.06 77.60
N VAL A 187 18.35 19.76 77.89
CA VAL A 187 17.83 19.20 79.14
C VAL A 187 18.63 19.73 80.34
N ASN A 188 19.96 19.69 80.28
CA ASN A 188 20.83 20.22 81.34
C ASN A 188 20.61 21.72 81.59
N PHE A 189 20.44 22.51 80.52
CA PHE A 189 20.13 23.93 80.64
C PHE A 189 18.75 24.19 81.27
N LYS A 190 17.74 23.38 80.92
CA LYS A 190 16.42 23.46 81.57
C LYS A 190 16.51 23.11 83.06
N LEU A 191 17.30 22.10 83.42
CA LEU A 191 17.51 21.70 84.80
C LEU A 191 18.26 22.79 85.60
N SER A 192 19.30 23.40 85.05
CA SER A 192 20.02 24.50 85.70
C SER A 192 19.16 25.76 85.82
N LEU A 193 18.36 26.08 84.79
CA LEU A 193 17.39 27.18 84.86
C LEU A 193 16.32 26.91 85.94
N TYR A 194 15.82 25.68 86.04
CA TYR A 194 14.88 25.28 87.10
C TYR A 194 15.52 25.36 88.50
N ALA A 195 16.80 25.01 88.63
CA ALA A 195 17.54 25.17 89.88
C ALA A 195 17.69 26.66 90.27
N VAL A 196 17.99 27.52 89.30
CA VAL A 196 18.02 28.98 89.48
C VAL A 196 16.63 29.51 89.85
N GLU A 197 15.58 29.10 89.14
CA GLU A 197 14.20 29.48 89.41
C GLU A 197 13.77 29.05 90.82
N THR A 198 14.06 27.81 91.21
CA THR A 198 13.76 27.29 92.55
C THR A 198 14.54 28.03 93.63
N ALA A 199 15.84 28.32 93.40
CA ALA A 199 16.66 29.09 94.33
C ALA A 199 16.15 30.54 94.45
N ALA A 200 15.77 31.17 93.35
CA ALA A 200 15.20 32.51 93.32
C ALA A 200 13.82 32.54 94.01
N GLN A 201 12.96 31.55 93.75
CA GLN A 201 11.66 31.41 94.43
C GLN A 201 11.83 31.20 95.94
N ARG A 202 12.83 30.45 96.41
CA ARG A 202 13.13 30.33 97.85
C ARG A 202 13.62 31.66 98.45
N THR A 203 14.43 32.40 97.71
CA THR A 203 14.87 33.74 98.12
C THR A 203 13.70 34.71 98.18
N VAL A 204 12.83 34.70 97.17
CA VAL A 204 11.64 35.55 97.08
C VAL A 204 10.60 35.15 98.13
N ASN A 205 10.27 33.87 98.29
CA ASN A 205 9.34 33.39 99.32
C ASN A 205 9.87 33.57 100.75
N GLY A 206 11.20 33.52 100.95
CA GLY A 206 11.83 33.85 102.23
C GLY A 206 11.93 35.36 102.49
N ALA A 207 11.94 36.18 101.44
CA ALA A 207 11.97 37.64 101.53
C ALA A 207 10.58 38.30 101.55
N LEU A 208 9.55 37.61 101.05
CA LEU A 208 8.17 38.11 100.98
C LEU A 208 7.43 38.14 102.32
N THR A 209 8.04 37.70 103.43
CA THR A 209 7.57 38.06 104.77
C THR A 209 7.99 39.47 105.22
N GLY A 210 8.63 40.28 104.37
CA GLY A 210 8.95 41.65 104.77
C GLY A 210 9.57 42.54 103.69
N LEU A 211 8.95 42.68 102.52
CA LEU A 211 9.48 43.56 101.47
C LEU A 211 8.43 44.53 100.91
N THR A 212 8.10 45.52 101.72
CA THR A 212 7.83 46.88 101.22
C THR A 212 8.85 47.80 101.88
N VAL A 213 9.56 48.59 101.04
CA VAL A 213 10.49 49.71 101.37
C VAL A 213 11.95 49.24 101.54
N VAL A 214 13.00 49.73 100.87
CA VAL A 214 13.28 50.78 99.87
C VAL A 214 14.68 50.49 99.27
N PHE A 215 14.95 50.93 98.04
CA PHE A 215 16.26 50.87 97.38
C PHE A 215 17.31 51.84 97.96
N GLY A 216 18.58 51.43 97.88
CA GLY A 216 19.74 52.33 97.78
C GLY A 216 20.57 52.49 99.06
N GLY A 217 21.74 51.85 99.10
CA GLY A 217 22.83 52.13 100.07
C GLY A 217 23.10 51.10 101.16
N PHE A 218 22.27 50.06 101.31
CA PHE A 218 22.31 49.13 102.45
C PHE A 218 22.92 47.74 102.14
N VAL A 219 23.13 47.42 100.86
CA VAL A 219 23.53 46.07 100.41
C VAL A 219 24.92 45.65 100.89
N GLY A 220 25.83 46.59 101.15
CA GLY A 220 27.17 46.28 101.65
C GLY A 220 27.26 46.01 103.16
N TYR A 221 26.40 46.61 103.99
CA TYR A 221 26.51 46.53 105.46
C TYR A 221 25.64 45.43 106.08
N VAL A 222 24.62 44.95 105.37
CA VAL A 222 23.66 43.96 105.90
C VAL A 222 23.89 42.54 105.40
N LEU A 223 24.75 42.37 104.39
CA LEU A 223 25.27 41.05 104.06
C LEU A 223 26.15 40.46 105.19
N ASP A 224 26.72 41.30 106.06
CA ASP A 224 27.57 40.85 107.18
C ASP A 224 26.83 40.72 108.53
N HIS A 225 25.55 41.14 108.66
CA HIS A 225 24.84 41.15 109.96
C HIS A 225 23.36 40.71 109.95
N LEU A 226 22.89 39.95 108.96
CA LEU A 226 21.54 39.35 109.00
C LEU A 226 21.49 38.06 109.85
N PRO A 227 20.73 38.01 110.97
CA PRO A 227 20.24 36.75 111.49
C PRO A 227 19.07 36.24 110.62
N PHE A 228 18.93 34.91 110.55
CA PHE A 228 17.93 34.13 109.81
C PHE A 228 18.15 33.99 108.28
N ASN A 229 18.87 32.92 107.89
CA ASN A 229 18.86 32.15 106.63
C ASN A 229 18.83 32.85 105.23
N ILE A 230 18.67 34.17 105.14
CA ILE A 230 18.57 34.95 103.89
C ILE A 230 19.93 35.01 103.19
N GLY A 231 21.03 35.16 103.93
CA GLY A 231 22.38 35.09 103.38
C GLY A 231 22.70 33.72 102.77
N GLY A 232 22.13 32.64 103.31
CA GLY A 232 22.22 31.29 102.75
C GLY A 232 21.46 31.16 101.43
N ASN A 233 20.24 31.72 101.36
CA ASN A 233 19.41 31.69 100.15
C ASN A 233 19.99 32.56 99.01
N VAL A 234 20.47 33.77 99.31
CA VAL A 234 21.15 34.65 98.34
C VAL A 234 22.43 33.99 97.82
N ARG A 235 23.24 33.38 98.70
CA ARG A 235 24.41 32.58 98.27
C ARG A 235 23.98 31.40 97.39
N ALA A 236 22.89 30.70 97.72
CA ALA A 236 22.40 29.59 96.90
C ALA A 236 21.92 30.05 95.51
N THR A 237 21.24 31.20 95.40
CA THR A 237 20.87 31.79 94.10
C THR A 237 22.11 32.24 93.32
N LEU A 238 23.09 32.89 93.98
CA LEU A 238 24.34 33.31 93.36
C LEU A 238 25.16 32.11 92.86
N THR A 239 25.27 31.05 93.67
CA THR A 239 25.91 29.79 93.30
C THR A 239 25.17 29.12 92.14
N ALA A 240 23.85 29.00 92.18
CA ALA A 240 23.09 28.43 91.06
C ALA A 240 23.24 29.26 89.76
N THR A 241 23.38 30.58 89.87
CA THR A 241 23.60 31.48 88.73
C THR A 241 25.03 31.38 88.21
N GLN A 242 26.01 31.24 89.10
CA GLN A 242 27.40 30.99 88.75
C GLN A 242 27.57 29.62 88.09
N ASP A 243 26.91 28.59 88.60
CA ASP A 243 26.86 27.24 88.01
C ASP A 243 26.19 27.28 86.64
N LEU A 244 25.11 28.05 86.47
CA LEU A 244 24.50 28.26 85.16
C LEU A 244 25.46 28.96 84.18
N LEU A 245 26.19 29.98 84.63
CA LEU A 245 27.16 30.70 83.80
C LEU A 245 28.32 29.79 83.35
N VAL A 246 28.88 28.99 84.27
CA VAL A 246 29.93 28.00 83.97
C VAL A 246 29.41 26.92 83.01
N ASN A 247 28.21 26.38 83.25
CA ASN A 247 27.60 25.38 82.37
C ASN A 247 27.30 25.94 80.96
N VAL A 248 26.93 27.21 80.84
CA VAL A 248 26.71 27.86 79.54
C VAL A 248 28.04 28.06 78.79
N GLU A 249 29.10 28.43 79.50
CA GLU A 249 30.43 28.62 78.90
C GLU A 249 31.04 27.29 78.44
N GLU A 250 30.93 26.23 79.25
CA GLU A 250 31.35 24.88 78.91
C GLU A 250 30.52 24.31 77.74
N ALA A 251 29.20 24.46 77.76
CA ALA A 251 28.34 24.07 76.65
C ALA A 251 28.64 24.85 75.37
N ALA A 252 28.98 26.14 75.45
CA ALA A 252 29.35 26.95 74.30
C ALA A 252 30.71 26.52 73.71
N ALA A 253 31.69 26.18 74.55
CA ALA A 253 32.97 25.65 74.12
C ALA A 253 32.80 24.28 73.43
N ASP A 254 32.00 23.39 74.03
CA ASP A 254 31.76 22.04 73.52
C ASP A 254 30.84 22.02 72.29
N MET A 255 29.94 23.00 72.14
CA MET A 255 29.08 23.13 70.96
C MET A 255 29.91 23.26 69.68
N SER A 256 31.04 23.96 69.77
CA SER A 256 31.97 24.10 68.65
C SER A 256 32.52 22.73 68.20
N THR A 257 32.89 21.86 69.14
CA THR A 257 33.50 20.56 68.82
C THR A 257 32.47 19.46 68.53
N GLN A 258 31.36 19.43 69.27
CA GLN A 258 30.41 18.33 69.21
C GLN A 258 29.32 18.53 68.15
N VAL A 259 29.00 19.79 67.83
CA VAL A 259 27.93 20.13 66.87
C VAL A 259 28.53 20.79 65.65
N LEU A 260 29.29 21.87 65.84
CA LEU A 260 29.82 22.62 64.70
C LEU A 260 30.91 21.83 63.97
N ASP A 261 31.90 21.22 64.60
CA ASP A 261 32.94 20.48 63.86
C ASP A 261 32.42 19.21 63.18
N ARG A 262 31.43 18.54 63.79
CA ARG A 262 30.81 17.32 63.24
C ARG A 262 29.85 17.61 62.08
N ILE A 263 29.06 18.68 62.18
CA ILE A 263 28.04 19.02 61.17
C ILE A 263 28.59 20.01 60.13
N SER A 264 29.41 20.99 60.53
CA SER A 264 29.89 22.04 59.64
C SER A 264 30.74 21.49 58.50
N LYS A 265 31.54 20.43 58.67
CA LYS A 265 32.28 19.81 57.56
C LYS A 265 31.41 19.42 56.36
N TYR A 266 30.11 19.24 56.60
CA TYR A 266 29.13 18.81 55.59
C TYR A 266 28.10 19.90 55.24
N VAL A 267 28.04 20.99 56.01
CA VAL A 267 27.08 22.11 55.86
C VAL A 267 27.79 23.48 55.70
N SER A 268 29.13 23.53 55.76
CA SER A 268 29.96 24.75 55.83
C SER A 268 29.81 25.67 54.62
N ASP A 269 29.50 25.11 53.45
CA ASP A 269 29.22 25.88 52.23
C ASP A 269 27.75 26.35 52.14
N GLY A 270 27.00 26.26 53.23
CA GLY A 270 25.61 26.70 53.37
C GLY A 270 24.56 25.60 53.14
N PRO A 271 23.27 25.92 53.35
CA PRO A 271 22.15 24.96 53.30
C PRO A 271 21.95 24.27 51.94
N GLN A 272 22.67 24.70 50.88
CA GLN A 272 22.62 24.11 49.55
C GLN A 272 23.74 23.08 49.30
N ASN A 273 24.64 22.85 50.25
CA ASN A 273 25.78 21.95 50.02
C ASN A 273 25.31 20.51 49.72
N TRP A 274 24.30 19.99 50.43
CA TRP A 274 23.72 18.67 50.14
C TRP A 274 22.99 18.62 48.80
N LYS A 275 22.34 19.71 48.42
CA LYS A 275 21.74 19.82 47.09
C LYS A 275 22.81 19.72 46.00
N ARG A 276 23.96 20.35 46.20
CA ARG A 276 25.09 20.33 45.24
C ARG A 276 25.85 19.01 45.23
N THR A 277 26.06 18.39 46.39
CA THR A 277 26.94 17.21 46.56
C THR A 277 26.21 15.88 46.41
N LEU A 278 24.91 15.82 46.75
CA LEU A 278 24.11 14.58 46.70
C LEU A 278 22.99 14.69 45.66
N VAL A 279 22.09 15.67 45.80
CA VAL A 279 20.85 15.71 45.01
C VAL A 279 21.11 16.02 43.53
N THR A 280 21.99 16.97 43.23
CA THR A 280 22.27 17.42 41.86
C THR A 280 23.00 16.34 41.05
N PRO A 281 24.04 15.67 41.58
CA PRO A 281 24.66 14.53 40.91
C PRO A 281 23.69 13.36 40.72
N LEU A 282 22.90 12.99 41.73
CA LEU A 282 21.88 11.95 41.57
C LEU A 282 20.90 12.29 40.45
N ARG A 283 20.34 13.50 40.46
CA ARG A 283 19.39 13.91 39.42
C ARG A 283 20.01 13.92 38.03
N SER A 284 21.16 14.57 37.86
CA SER A 284 21.75 14.81 36.54
C SER A 284 22.54 13.63 35.98
N LYS A 285 23.12 12.79 36.84
CA LYS A 285 23.98 11.67 36.44
C LYS A 285 23.29 10.32 36.52
N THR A 286 22.16 10.18 37.22
CA THR A 286 21.45 8.88 37.30
C THR A 286 20.03 8.97 36.79
N LEU A 287 19.22 9.87 37.35
CA LEU A 287 17.80 9.95 36.99
C LEU A 287 17.60 10.46 35.56
N THR A 288 18.36 11.48 35.14
CA THR A 288 18.31 11.98 33.76
C THR A 288 18.74 10.91 32.74
N PRO A 289 19.90 10.23 32.88
CA PRO A 289 20.25 9.12 31.98
C PRO A 289 19.24 7.97 31.97
N ALA A 290 18.65 7.62 33.13
CA ALA A 290 17.60 6.61 33.20
C ALA A 290 16.35 7.02 32.42
N ALA A 291 15.89 8.27 32.58
CA ALA A 291 14.77 8.81 31.84
C ALA A 291 15.05 8.85 30.33
N ASN A 292 16.26 9.25 29.93
CA ASN A 292 16.68 9.27 28.54
C ASN A 292 16.71 7.85 27.94
N LEU A 293 17.18 6.85 28.70
CA LEU A 293 17.19 5.44 28.26
C LEU A 293 15.76 4.94 28.04
N LEU A 294 14.84 5.22 28.97
CA LEU A 294 13.43 4.84 28.82
C LEU A 294 12.79 5.52 27.60
N SER A 295 13.11 6.79 27.34
CA SER A 295 12.66 7.48 26.12
C SER A 295 13.20 6.81 24.86
N ALA A 296 14.50 6.51 24.81
CA ALA A 296 15.12 5.86 23.66
C ALA A 296 14.55 4.46 23.40
N LEU A 297 14.21 3.71 24.46
CA LEU A 297 13.55 2.41 24.34
C LEU A 297 12.10 2.54 23.84
N ALA A 298 11.35 3.53 24.32
CA ALA A 298 10.01 3.80 23.82
C ALA A 298 10.00 4.25 22.35
N GLU A 299 11.00 5.04 21.94
CA GLU A 299 11.21 5.42 20.54
C GLU A 299 11.58 4.20 19.68
N ALA A 300 12.43 3.30 20.18
CA ALA A 300 12.78 2.06 19.49
C ALA A 300 11.57 1.12 19.34
N ASP A 301 10.72 1.01 20.36
CA ASP A 301 9.47 0.25 20.32
C ASP A 301 8.47 0.84 19.32
N THR A 302 8.35 2.18 19.31
CA THR A 302 7.54 2.89 18.33
C THR A 302 8.05 2.64 16.91
N ALA A 303 9.36 2.73 16.68
CA ALA A 303 9.98 2.44 15.39
C ALA A 303 9.77 0.96 14.99
N PHE A 304 9.89 0.02 15.93
CA PHE A 304 9.61 -1.38 15.67
C PHE A 304 8.17 -1.60 15.22
N THR A 305 7.21 -1.02 15.94
CA THR A 305 5.79 -1.19 15.62
C THR A 305 5.45 -0.56 14.27
N THR A 306 5.80 0.71 14.09
CA THR A 306 5.33 1.53 12.97
C THR A 306 6.15 1.35 11.68
N ALA A 307 7.45 1.10 11.78
CA ALA A 307 8.33 0.99 10.62
C ALA A 307 8.58 -0.45 10.19
N LEU A 308 8.41 -1.44 11.08
CA LEU A 308 8.68 -2.85 10.78
C LEU A 308 7.45 -3.73 10.93
N HIS A 309 6.88 -3.84 12.12
CA HIS A 309 5.86 -4.84 12.42
C HIS A 309 4.57 -4.64 11.61
N GLU A 310 3.95 -3.45 11.69
CA GLU A 310 2.69 -3.19 10.98
C GLU A 310 2.85 -3.26 9.45
N PRO A 311 3.84 -2.61 8.82
CA PRO A 311 3.98 -2.65 7.37
C PRO A 311 4.30 -4.06 6.84
N VAL A 312 5.17 -4.80 7.53
CA VAL A 312 5.52 -6.17 7.14
C VAL A 312 4.32 -7.11 7.29
N THR A 313 3.55 -6.98 8.38
CA THR A 313 2.36 -7.80 8.58
C THR A 313 1.31 -7.52 7.50
N ALA A 314 1.02 -6.25 7.23
CA ALA A 314 0.10 -5.86 6.16
C ALA A 314 0.55 -6.37 4.78
N ALA A 315 1.85 -6.27 4.48
CA ALA A 315 2.43 -6.81 3.25
C ALA A 315 2.30 -8.34 3.15
N LEU A 316 2.52 -9.07 4.24
CA LEU A 316 2.37 -10.53 4.28
C LEU A 316 0.91 -10.95 4.09
N ASP A 317 -0.04 -10.24 4.71
CA ASP A 317 -1.47 -10.49 4.53
C ASP A 317 -1.90 -10.25 3.08
N GLN A 318 -1.43 -9.16 2.46
CA GLN A 318 -1.70 -8.89 1.05
C GLN A 318 -1.12 -9.98 0.14
N ARG A 319 0.10 -10.46 0.41
CA ARG A 319 0.69 -11.59 -0.33
C ARG A 319 -0.14 -12.87 -0.17
N ALA A 320 -0.65 -13.14 1.02
CA ALA A 320 -1.50 -14.30 1.27
C ALA A 320 -2.80 -14.22 0.45
N GLN A 321 -3.43 -13.05 0.41
CA GLN A 321 -4.63 -12.80 -0.40
C GLN A 321 -4.37 -13.01 -1.90
N ILE A 322 -3.29 -12.44 -2.44
CA ILE A 322 -2.93 -12.62 -3.85
C ILE A 322 -2.63 -14.09 -4.16
N ARG A 323 -1.92 -14.80 -3.29
CA ARG A 323 -1.67 -16.24 -3.46
C ARG A 323 -2.97 -17.06 -3.47
N ALA A 324 -3.93 -16.70 -2.62
CA ALA A 324 -5.25 -17.31 -2.64
C ALA A 324 -6.00 -17.04 -3.96
N GLN A 325 -5.92 -15.81 -4.49
CA GLN A 325 -6.49 -15.46 -5.79
C GLN A 325 -5.82 -16.23 -6.94
N ILE A 326 -4.50 -16.38 -6.92
CA ILE A 326 -3.75 -17.20 -7.89
C ILE A 326 -4.20 -18.66 -7.83
N ALA A 327 -4.31 -19.22 -6.63
CA ALA A 327 -4.76 -20.61 -6.44
C ALA A 327 -6.19 -20.82 -6.94
N ALA A 328 -7.10 -19.89 -6.62
CA ALA A 328 -8.48 -19.91 -7.10
C ALA A 328 -8.56 -19.79 -8.63
N LEU A 329 -7.78 -18.88 -9.23
CA LEU A 329 -7.72 -18.71 -10.69
C LEU A 329 -7.22 -19.99 -11.38
N ARG A 330 -6.20 -20.65 -10.82
CA ARG A 330 -5.71 -21.94 -11.33
C ARG A 330 -6.75 -23.04 -11.23
N ALA A 331 -7.37 -23.19 -10.07
CA ALA A 331 -8.41 -24.19 -9.85
C ALA A 331 -9.61 -23.99 -10.79
N ALA A 332 -10.05 -22.75 -10.97
CA ALA A 332 -11.18 -22.41 -11.85
C ALA A 332 -10.88 -22.62 -13.34
N ASN A 333 -9.61 -22.57 -13.75
CA ASN A 333 -9.22 -22.60 -15.16
C ASN A 333 -8.38 -23.82 -15.57
N GLN A 334 -8.15 -24.77 -14.65
CA GLN A 334 -7.29 -25.95 -14.87
C GLN A 334 -5.89 -25.56 -15.39
N LEU A 335 -5.32 -24.48 -14.83
CA LEU A 335 -3.98 -23.97 -15.15
C LEU A 335 -2.89 -24.58 -14.24
#